data_AF-A0A948PT58-F1
#
_entry.id   AF-A0A948PT58-F1
#
_cell.length_a   1.000
_cell.length_b   1.000
_cell.length_c   1.000
_cell.angle_alpha   90.00
_cell.angle_beta   90.00
_cell.angle_gamma   90.00
#
_symmetry.space_group_name_H-M   'P 1'
#
loop_
_entity.id
_entity.type
_entity.pdbx_description
1 polymer ?
#
loop_
_entity_poly.entity_id
_entity_poly.type
_entity_poly.pdbx_seq_one_letter_code
_entity_poly.pdbx_strand_id
1 'polypeptide(L)'
;MKKIKTIFYSLILIFIAIAIYFLTPFAYEIKNTLFPFIAVLGFIFFLLGILLIYYTIKLKIEGKLKWFLILTGIPPIIALVGVILHNLVYGLMIYIFGQGFWGQRGDEAFFFILALFVCPIIFIVGAIGSIIMFKKN
;
A
#
# COMPACT_ATOMS: atom_id res chain seq x y z
N MET A 1 2.21 -22.31 -8.25
CA MET A 1 2.34 -21.09 -9.08
C MET A 1 1.03 -20.35 -9.35
N LYS A 2 -0.06 -21.03 -9.77
CA LYS A 2 -1.36 -20.39 -10.09
C LYS A 2 -1.88 -19.45 -9.00
N LYS A 3 -1.89 -19.89 -7.73
CA LYS A 3 -2.34 -19.07 -6.58
C LYS A 3 -1.55 -17.78 -6.40
N ILE A 4 -0.20 -17.82 -6.50
CA ILE A 4 0.65 -16.62 -6.42
C ILE A 4 0.29 -15.66 -7.55
N LYS A 5 0.19 -16.15 -8.80
CA LYS A 5 -0.16 -15.30 -9.95
C LYS A 5 -1.53 -14.63 -9.74
N THR A 6 -2.52 -15.37 -9.25
CA THR A 6 -3.85 -14.79 -8.94
C THR A 6 -3.74 -13.66 -7.91
N ILE A 7 -3.12 -13.91 -6.74
CA ILE A 7 -2.94 -12.89 -5.69
C ILE A 7 -2.20 -11.66 -6.23
N PHE A 8 -1.12 -11.91 -6.97
CA PHE A 8 -0.28 -10.87 -7.56
C PHE A 8 -1.05 -9.97 -8.53
N TYR A 9 -1.80 -10.54 -9.48
CA TYR A 9 -2.58 -9.74 -10.42
C TYR A 9 -3.77 -9.04 -9.74
N SER A 10 -4.36 -9.65 -8.70
CA SER A 10 -5.36 -8.98 -7.87
C SER A 10 -4.79 -7.76 -7.15
N LEU A 11 -3.57 -7.84 -6.61
CA LEU A 11 -2.87 -6.69 -6.03
C LEU A 11 -2.68 -5.57 -7.06
N ILE A 12 -2.22 -5.89 -8.27
CA ILE A 12 -2.05 -4.88 -9.33
C ILE A 12 -3.38 -4.20 -9.67
N LEU A 13 -4.45 -4.99 -9.85
CA LEU A 13 -5.77 -4.45 -10.18
C LEU A 13 -6.27 -3.49 -9.09
N ILE A 14 -6.16 -3.89 -7.82
CA ILE A 14 -6.60 -3.06 -6.69
C ILE A 14 -5.72 -1.82 -6.56
N PHE A 15 -4.40 -1.94 -6.73
CA PHE A 15 -3.50 -0.80 -6.73
C PHE A 15 -3.90 0.23 -7.79
N ILE A 16 -4.20 -0.22 -9.02
CA ILE A 16 -4.65 0.66 -10.10
C ILE A 16 -5.98 1.33 -9.73
N ALA A 17 -6.95 0.59 -9.20
CA ALA A 17 -8.24 1.15 -8.79
C ALA A 17 -8.08 2.23 -7.69
N ILE A 18 -7.25 1.97 -6.68
CA ILE A 18 -6.93 2.92 -5.62
C ILE A 18 -6.20 4.15 -6.20
N ALA A 19 -5.21 3.95 -7.05
CA ALA A 19 -4.46 5.03 -7.69
C ALA A 19 -5.36 5.93 -8.54
N ILE A 20 -6.26 5.35 -9.34
CA ILE A 20 -7.24 6.10 -10.14
C ILE A 20 -8.12 6.96 -9.23
N TYR A 21 -8.62 6.41 -8.13
CA TYR A 21 -9.45 7.17 -7.18
C TYR A 21 -8.72 8.40 -6.63
N PHE A 22 -7.45 8.25 -6.22
CA PHE A 22 -6.68 9.35 -5.64
C PHE A 22 -6.23 10.38 -6.70
N LEU A 23 -5.86 9.93 -7.90
CA LEU A 23 -5.37 10.79 -8.98
C LEU A 23 -6.49 11.54 -9.72
N THR A 24 -7.71 11.00 -9.70
CA THR A 24 -8.84 11.64 -10.40
C THR A 24 -9.40 12.80 -9.56
N PRO A 25 -9.61 13.99 -10.14
CA PRO A 25 -10.20 15.14 -9.46
C PRO A 25 -11.73 15.01 -9.42
N PHE A 26 -12.25 13.96 -8.79
CA PHE A 26 -13.69 13.82 -8.55
C PHE A 26 -14.22 14.99 -7.69
N ALA A 27 -15.48 15.36 -7.91
CA ALA A 27 -16.20 16.27 -7.02
C ALA A 27 -16.19 15.73 -5.59
N TYR A 28 -16.17 16.64 -4.60
CA TYR A 28 -16.04 16.30 -3.19
C TYR A 28 -17.08 15.27 -2.72
N GLU A 29 -18.34 15.45 -3.11
CA GLU A 29 -19.46 14.56 -2.76
C GLU A 29 -19.25 13.13 -3.27
N ILE A 30 -18.73 13.00 -4.50
CA ILE A 30 -18.41 11.70 -5.11
C ILE A 30 -17.25 11.04 -4.37
N LYS A 31 -16.19 11.80 -4.05
CA LYS A 31 -15.06 11.27 -3.26
C LYS A 31 -15.55 10.75 -1.91
N ASN A 32 -16.33 11.54 -1.19
CA ASN A 32 -16.80 11.17 0.14
C ASN A 32 -17.71 9.92 0.10
N THR A 33 -18.57 9.82 -0.92
CA THR A 33 -19.45 8.65 -1.12
C THR A 33 -18.66 7.38 -1.46
N LEU A 34 -17.60 7.49 -2.27
CA LEU A 34 -16.79 6.34 -2.69
C LEU A 34 -15.74 5.93 -1.65
N PHE A 35 -15.35 6.84 -0.74
CA PHE A 35 -14.27 6.60 0.22
C PHE A 35 -14.42 5.32 1.05
N PRO A 36 -15.61 4.96 1.60
CA PRO A 36 -15.76 3.71 2.35
C PRO A 36 -15.41 2.46 1.51
N PHE A 37 -15.77 2.45 0.22
CA PHE A 37 -15.42 1.35 -0.68
C PHE A 37 -13.91 1.28 -0.93
N ILE A 38 -13.26 2.45 -1.07
CA ILE A 38 -11.81 2.54 -1.21
C ILE A 38 -11.10 2.08 0.07
N ALA A 39 -11.63 2.40 1.25
CA ALA A 39 -11.10 1.92 2.52
C ALA A 39 -11.15 0.39 2.63
N VAL A 40 -12.28 -0.22 2.23
CA VAL A 40 -12.42 -1.69 2.15
C VAL A 40 -11.42 -2.27 1.14
N LEU A 41 -11.28 -1.68 -0.04
CA LEU A 41 -10.28 -2.10 -1.03
C LEU A 41 -8.85 -1.98 -0.49
N GLY A 42 -8.54 -0.92 0.26
CA GLY A 42 -7.25 -0.74 0.92
C GLY A 42 -6.98 -1.83 1.97
N PHE A 43 -8.00 -2.24 2.73
CA PHE A 43 -7.87 -3.35 3.66
C PHE A 43 -7.67 -4.70 2.95
N ILE A 44 -8.39 -4.95 1.86
CA ILE A 44 -8.17 -6.15 1.02
C ILE A 44 -6.76 -6.13 0.42
N PHE A 45 -6.30 -4.97 -0.06
CA PHE A 45 -4.94 -4.77 -0.59
C PHE A 45 -3.87 -5.15 0.43
N PHE A 46 -4.04 -4.70 1.68
CA PHE A 46 -3.20 -5.08 2.81
C PHE A 46 -3.15 -6.61 3.02
N LEU A 47 -4.32 -7.25 3.13
CA LEU A 47 -4.40 -8.71 3.35
C LEU A 47 -3.75 -9.50 2.21
N LEU A 48 -3.97 -9.09 0.96
CA LEU A 48 -3.35 -9.71 -0.20
C LEU A 48 -1.84 -9.52 -0.21
N GLY A 49 -1.32 -8.38 0.27
CA GLY A 49 0.12 -8.14 0.44
C GLY A 49 0.76 -9.15 1.39
N ILE A 50 0.13 -9.37 2.56
CA ILE A 50 0.55 -10.40 3.52
C ILE A 50 0.49 -11.78 2.88
N LEU A 51 -0.61 -12.13 2.23
CA LEU A 51 -0.77 -13.43 1.57
C LEU A 51 0.28 -13.66 0.49
N LEU A 52 0.63 -12.64 -0.30
CA LEU A 52 1.66 -12.73 -1.32
C LEU A 52 3.02 -13.09 -0.70
N ILE A 53 3.43 -12.38 0.36
CA ILE A 53 4.69 -12.66 1.07
C ILE A 53 4.65 -14.06 1.68
N TYR A 54 3.57 -14.41 2.38
CA TYR A 54 3.38 -15.72 3.00
C TYR A 54 3.53 -16.85 1.98
N TYR A 55 2.83 -16.77 0.84
CA TYR A 55 2.92 -17.81 -0.19
C TYR A 55 4.28 -17.83 -0.90
N THR A 56 4.93 -16.67 -1.06
CA THR A 56 6.29 -16.59 -1.63
C THR A 56 7.29 -17.36 -0.76
N ILE A 57 7.20 -17.22 0.56
CA ILE A 57 8.06 -17.94 1.51
C ILE A 57 7.64 -19.42 1.60
N LYS A 58 6.35 -19.70 1.75
CA LYS A 58 5.81 -21.07 1.90
C LYS A 58 6.14 -21.96 0.70
N LEU A 59 6.04 -21.43 -0.51
CA LEU A 59 6.34 -22.16 -1.74
C LEU A 59 7.84 -22.16 -2.09
N LYS A 60 8.69 -21.65 -1.19
CA LYS A 60 10.15 -21.60 -1.35
C LYS A 60 10.55 -21.01 -2.71
N ILE A 61 9.91 -19.90 -3.09
CA ILE A 61 10.31 -19.18 -4.30
C ILE A 61 11.72 -18.63 -4.06
N GLU A 62 12.62 -18.89 -4.99
CA GLU A 62 14.03 -18.52 -4.89
C GLU A 62 14.44 -17.53 -6.00
N GLY A 63 15.67 -17.01 -5.88
CA GLY A 63 16.25 -16.09 -6.84
C GLY A 63 15.58 -14.71 -6.89
N LYS A 64 15.71 -14.03 -8.04
CA LYS A 64 15.23 -12.65 -8.21
C LYS A 64 13.71 -12.52 -8.11
N LEU A 65 12.95 -13.53 -8.53
CA LEU A 65 11.49 -13.52 -8.47
C LEU A 65 10.99 -13.40 -7.02
N LYS A 66 11.64 -14.07 -6.06
CA LYS A 66 11.32 -13.96 -4.63
C LYS A 66 11.32 -12.50 -4.18
N TRP A 67 12.40 -11.78 -4.49
CA TRP A 67 12.59 -10.40 -4.06
C TRP A 67 11.57 -9.46 -4.71
N PHE A 68 11.26 -9.64 -6.00
CA PHE A 68 10.23 -8.83 -6.64
C PHE A 68 8.83 -9.07 -6.06
N LEU A 69 8.47 -10.31 -5.75
CA LEU A 69 7.18 -10.61 -5.11
C LEU A 69 7.09 -10.02 -3.70
N ILE A 70 8.18 -10.06 -2.94
CA ILE A 70 8.26 -9.41 -1.63
C ILE A 70 8.14 -7.89 -1.77
N LEU A 71 8.84 -7.27 -2.72
CA LEU A 71 8.74 -5.83 -2.99
C LEU A 71 7.33 -5.42 -3.44
N THR A 72 6.57 -6.30 -4.11
CA THR A 72 5.15 -6.04 -4.40
C THR A 72 4.27 -6.16 -3.14
N GLY A 73 4.56 -7.10 -2.25
CA GLY A 73 3.72 -7.38 -1.08
C GLY A 73 3.92 -6.44 0.11
N ILE A 74 5.10 -5.84 0.26
CA ILE A 74 5.46 -4.96 1.39
C ILE A 74 4.69 -3.62 1.38
N PRO A 75 4.57 -2.87 0.26
CA PRO A 75 3.92 -1.56 0.25
C PRO A 75 2.48 -1.53 0.78
N PRO A 76 1.59 -2.50 0.46
CA PRO A 76 0.26 -2.59 1.09
C PRO A 76 0.32 -2.64 2.62
N ILE A 77 1.32 -3.33 3.17
CA ILE A 77 1.54 -3.50 4.61
C ILE A 77 2.01 -2.19 5.23
N ILE A 78 3.05 -1.59 4.63
CA ILE A 78 3.59 -0.31 5.09
C ILE A 78 2.54 0.79 5.03
N ALA A 79 1.69 0.83 3.99
CA ALA A 79 0.64 1.84 3.87
C ALA A 79 -0.36 1.77 5.03
N LEU A 80 -0.89 0.58 5.35
CA LEU A 80 -1.86 0.44 6.45
C LEU A 80 -1.21 0.69 7.81
N VAL A 81 -0.04 0.10 8.05
CA VAL A 81 0.73 0.32 9.29
C VAL A 81 1.08 1.80 9.44
N GLY A 82 1.46 2.46 8.35
CA GLY A 82 1.76 3.88 8.31
C GLY A 82 0.56 4.75 8.65
N VAL A 83 -0.65 4.43 8.19
CA VAL A 83 -1.88 5.13 8.60
C VAL A 83 -2.12 4.99 10.11
N ILE A 84 -1.97 3.79 10.66
CA ILE A 84 -2.16 3.56 12.10
C ILE A 84 -1.12 4.34 12.90
N LEU A 85 0.16 4.23 12.51
CA LEU A 85 1.26 4.91 13.18
C LEU A 85 1.13 6.43 13.09
N HIS A 86 0.75 6.96 11.93
CA HIS A 86 0.52 8.39 11.75
C HIS A 86 -0.53 8.93 12.74
N ASN A 87 -1.69 8.26 12.82
CA ASN A 87 -2.74 8.67 13.75
C ASN A 87 -2.33 8.52 15.22
N LEU A 88 -1.56 7.46 15.54
CA LEU A 88 -1.05 7.24 16.88
C LEU A 88 -0.05 8.32 17.30
N VAL A 89 0.94 8.63 16.45
CA VAL A 89 1.94 9.66 16.74
C VAL A 89 1.28 11.03 16.83
N TYR A 90 0.41 11.36 15.86
CA TYR A 90 -0.36 12.60 15.88
C TYR A 90 -1.11 12.80 17.20
N GLY A 91 -1.88 11.78 17.63
CA GLY A 91 -2.66 11.83 18.86
C GLY A 91 -1.80 11.86 20.13
N LEU A 92 -0.72 11.07 20.17
CA LEU A 92 0.20 11.01 21.30
C LEU A 92 0.89 12.36 21.54
N MET A 93 1.33 13.02 20.47
CA MET A 93 1.99 14.31 20.59
C MET A 93 1.02 15.41 21.02
N ILE A 94 -0.23 15.40 20.54
CA ILE A 94 -1.28 16.29 21.06
C ILE A 94 -1.54 16.02 22.54
N TYR A 95 -1.58 14.76 22.96
CA TYR A 95 -1.80 14.39 24.35
C TYR A 95 -0.68 14.89 25.28
N ILE A 96 0.58 14.81 24.83
CA ILE A 96 1.76 15.20 25.63
C ILE A 96 2.01 16.72 25.59
N PHE A 97 1.92 17.34 24.41
CA PHE A 97 2.35 18.73 24.18
C PHE A 97 1.20 19.72 23.95
N GLY A 98 -0.05 19.25 23.89
CA GLY A 98 -1.26 20.05 23.72
C GLY A 98 -1.75 20.16 22.27
N GLN A 99 -3.01 20.59 22.09
CA GLN A 99 -3.68 20.65 20.78
C GLN A 99 -2.98 21.55 19.74
N GLY A 100 -2.18 22.53 20.17
CA GLY A 100 -1.45 23.43 19.28
C GLY A 100 -0.10 22.91 18.78
N PHE A 101 0.33 21.72 19.23
CA PHE A 101 1.70 21.22 19.00
C PHE A 101 2.11 21.19 17.52
N TRP A 102 1.22 20.76 16.62
CA TRP A 102 1.51 20.64 15.19
C TRP A 102 1.37 21.95 14.40
N GLY A 103 0.90 23.03 15.05
CA GLY A 103 0.70 24.34 14.41
C GLY A 103 -0.25 24.31 13.21
N GLN A 104 -0.23 25.37 12.39
CA GLN A 104 -1.14 25.56 11.26
C GLN A 104 -0.82 24.70 10.03
N ARG A 105 0.39 24.14 9.93
CA ARG A 105 0.81 23.36 8.76
C ARG A 105 0.45 21.88 8.84
N GLY A 106 -0.06 21.43 9.99
CA GLY A 106 -0.35 20.03 10.22
C GLY A 106 0.92 19.18 10.25
N ASP A 107 0.73 17.91 10.54
CA ASP A 107 1.78 17.00 10.96
C ASP A 107 2.21 15.97 9.89
N GLU A 108 3.45 15.49 10.03
CA GLU A 108 4.20 14.38 9.43
C GLU A 108 4.14 14.25 7.92
N ALA A 109 4.88 15.12 7.24
CA ALA A 109 5.29 14.92 5.86
C ALA A 109 5.89 13.53 5.60
N PHE A 110 6.49 12.88 6.61
CA PHE A 110 7.07 11.55 6.49
C PHE A 110 6.05 10.48 6.05
N PHE A 111 4.95 10.29 6.78
CA PHE A 111 3.97 9.25 6.43
C PHE A 111 3.25 9.57 5.13
N PHE A 112 3.02 10.86 4.86
CA PHE A 112 2.47 11.31 3.58
C PHE A 112 3.41 10.98 2.40
N ILE A 113 4.70 11.33 2.51
CA ILE A 113 5.70 11.02 1.49
C ILE A 113 5.83 9.50 1.31
N LEU A 114 5.82 8.76 2.40
CA LEU A 114 5.90 7.31 2.40
C LEU A 114 4.72 6.68 1.65
N ALA A 115 3.50 7.12 1.95
CA ALA A 115 2.28 6.58 1.35
C ALA A 115 2.06 7.04 -0.10
N LEU A 116 2.36 8.30 -0.41
CA LEU A 116 2.08 8.89 -1.72
C LEU A 116 3.17 8.61 -2.77
N PHE A 117 4.43 8.53 -2.35
CA PHE A 117 5.55 8.38 -3.29
C PHE A 117 6.29 7.05 -3.10
N VAL A 118 6.80 6.79 -1.89
CA VAL A 118 7.72 5.66 -1.66
C VAL A 118 7.01 4.32 -1.89
N CYS A 119 5.85 4.11 -1.27
CA CYS A 119 5.09 2.86 -1.40
C CYS A 119 4.66 2.57 -2.85
N PRO A 120 4.06 3.53 -3.60
CA PRO A 120 3.71 3.33 -5.00
C PRO A 120 4.92 2.99 -5.88
N ILE A 121 6.05 3.69 -5.72
CA ILE A 121 7.26 3.43 -6.50
C ILE A 121 7.78 2.01 -6.24
N ILE A 122 7.92 1.62 -4.97
CA ILE A 122 8.36 0.27 -4.60
C ILE A 122 7.41 -0.79 -5.16
N PHE A 123 6.10 -0.56 -5.05
CA PHE A 123 5.09 -1.47 -5.57
C PHE A 123 5.23 -1.67 -7.08
N ILE A 124 5.36 -0.57 -7.84
CA ILE A 124 5.51 -0.60 -9.30
C ILE A 124 6.79 -1.34 -9.69
N VAL A 125 7.93 -1.04 -9.04
CA VAL A 125 9.20 -1.73 -9.31
C VAL A 125 9.08 -3.23 -9.03
N GLY A 126 8.48 -3.62 -7.89
CA GLY A 126 8.22 -5.02 -7.56
C GLY A 126 7.29 -5.71 -8.57
N ALA A 127 6.21 -5.03 -8.99
CA ALA A 127 5.23 -5.56 -9.92
C ALA A 127 5.83 -5.77 -11.32
N ILE A 128 6.51 -4.77 -11.87
CA ILE A 128 7.17 -4.88 -13.18
C ILE A 128 8.23 -6.00 -13.17
N GLY A 129 9.07 -6.04 -12.14
CA GLY A 129 10.09 -7.08 -11.99
C GLY A 129 9.48 -8.48 -11.93
N SER A 130 8.41 -8.65 -11.17
CA SER A 130 7.66 -9.91 -11.08
C SER A 130 7.07 -10.34 -12.44
N ILE A 131 6.47 -9.41 -13.20
CA ILE A 131 5.91 -9.68 -14.54
C ILE A 131 6.99 -10.17 -15.51
N ILE A 132 8.14 -9.49 -15.55
CA ILE A 132 9.25 -9.86 -16.43
C ILE A 132 9.76 -11.26 -16.07
N MET A 133 9.94 -11.54 -14.78
CA MET A 133 10.42 -12.85 -14.31
C MET A 133 9.41 -13.98 -14.56
N PHE A 134 8.10 -13.71 -14.47
CA PHE A 134 7.06 -14.70 -14.82
C PHE A 134 6.97 -15.03 -16.30
N LYS A 135 7.50 -14.19 -17.19
CA LYS A 135 7.58 -14.50 -18.63
C LYS A 135 8.84 -15.29 -18.98
N LYS A 136 9.91 -15.12 -18.21
CA LYS A 136 11.20 -15.79 -18.43
C LYS A 136 11.22 -17.23 -17.89
N ASN A 137 10.38 -17.53 -16.90
CA ASN A 137 10.23 -18.84 -16.26
C ASN A 137 8.90 -19.48 -16.64
#